data_AF-A0A511V7Y8-F1
#
_entry.id   AF-A0A511V7Y8-F1
#
_cell.length_a   1.000
_cell.length_b   1.000
_cell.length_c   1.000
_cell.angle_alpha   90.00
_cell.angle_beta   90.00
_cell.angle_gamma   90.00
#
_symmetry.space_group_name_H-M   'P 1'
#
loop_
_entity.id
_entity.type
_entity.pdbx_description
1 polymer ?
#
loop_
_entity_poly.entity_id
_entity_poly.type
_entity_poly.pdbx_seq_one_letter_code
_entity_poly.pdbx_strand_id
1 'polypeptide(L)'
;MRGFLYVIQFVFSIVIFSTIYAMARWQASDFTTITNGRLDELFYVAKHYPSTILVLGISFCYILFSLFLIFNHWKWRKNLNFDQKGLSHVCLGLILSSISFFFVSSFTEDPYINSREINHGTPFIYPTLFIFIYFLASLAMYSYALFKKYSRKNNRIFIFMNFLLLGISVVGEVHLVKRRLIQLGGGPSIPTSQIFNLGWFNQYTNILYFNIYTFLIGTCITLMVCGIYYSFHTRK
;
A
#
# COMPACT_ATOMS: atom_id res chain seq x y z
N MET A 1 -2.34 16.50 -25.49
CA MET A 1 -2.66 15.27 -24.70
C MET A 1 -1.47 14.47 -24.16
N ARG A 2 -0.24 14.52 -24.72
CA ARG A 2 0.88 13.67 -24.24
C ARG A 2 1.54 14.11 -22.93
N GLY A 3 1.50 15.40 -22.58
CA GLY A 3 1.93 15.89 -21.26
C GLY A 3 1.02 15.42 -20.11
N PHE A 4 -0.25 15.14 -20.41
CA PHE A 4 -1.27 14.75 -19.42
C PHE A 4 -0.98 13.39 -18.77
N LEU A 5 -0.43 12.42 -19.52
CA LEU A 5 -0.04 11.10 -19.00
C LEU A 5 1.13 11.17 -18.03
N TYR A 6 2.10 12.07 -18.26
CA TYR A 6 3.23 12.26 -17.35
C TYR A 6 2.82 13.00 -16.09
N VAL A 7 1.91 13.98 -16.22
CA VAL A 7 1.23 14.59 -15.08
C VAL A 7 0.49 13.51 -14.30
N ILE A 8 -0.24 12.60 -14.94
CA ILE A 8 -0.92 11.49 -14.26
C ILE A 8 0.07 10.55 -13.57
N GLN A 9 1.19 10.16 -14.19
CA GLN A 9 2.14 9.21 -13.58
C GLN A 9 2.97 9.87 -12.46
N PHE A 10 3.27 11.16 -12.59
CA PHE A 10 3.87 11.97 -11.54
C PHE A 10 2.90 12.18 -10.38
N VAL A 11 1.64 12.53 -10.67
CA VAL A 11 0.55 12.62 -9.70
C VAL A 11 0.32 11.25 -9.06
N PHE A 12 0.39 10.15 -9.79
CA PHE A 12 0.27 8.78 -9.25
C PHE A 12 1.44 8.47 -8.30
N SER A 13 2.66 8.87 -8.65
CA SER A 13 3.84 8.70 -7.79
C SER A 13 3.75 9.57 -6.53
N ILE A 14 3.27 10.81 -6.67
CA ILE A 14 3.02 11.74 -5.55
C ILE A 14 1.87 11.24 -4.70
N VAL A 15 0.78 10.76 -5.28
CA VAL A 15 -0.40 10.24 -4.57
C VAL A 15 -0.02 8.97 -3.83
N ILE A 16 0.75 8.06 -4.43
CA ILE A 16 1.31 6.91 -3.73
C ILE A 16 2.21 7.39 -2.58
N PHE A 17 3.09 8.35 -2.82
CA PHE A 17 3.98 8.88 -1.76
C PHE A 17 3.20 9.54 -0.63
N SER A 18 2.26 10.42 -0.95
CA SER A 18 1.47 11.18 0.01
C SER A 18 0.49 10.28 0.75
N THR A 19 -0.04 9.24 0.09
CA THR A 19 -0.88 8.21 0.73
C THR A 19 -0.04 7.35 1.66
N ILE A 20 1.13 6.88 1.21
CA ILE A 20 2.08 6.14 2.05
C ILE A 20 2.52 6.98 3.24
N TYR A 21 2.88 8.24 3.02
CA TYR A 21 3.31 9.16 4.05
C TYR A 21 2.19 9.51 5.02
N ALA A 22 0.99 9.78 4.53
CA ALA A 22 -0.19 10.06 5.36
C ALA A 22 -0.56 8.82 6.19
N MET A 23 -0.58 7.63 5.60
CA MET A 23 -0.83 6.38 6.31
C MET A 23 0.25 6.08 7.35
N ALA A 24 1.53 6.26 7.00
CA ALA A 24 2.66 6.05 7.90
C ALA A 24 2.64 7.04 9.06
N ARG A 25 2.34 8.32 8.78
CA ARG A 25 2.23 9.38 9.80
C ARG A 25 1.03 9.14 10.70
N TRP A 26 -0.11 8.76 10.13
CA TRP A 26 -1.32 8.47 10.88
C TRP A 26 -1.14 7.23 11.77
N GLN A 27 -0.53 6.17 11.22
CA GLN A 27 -0.11 5.03 12.04
C GLN A 27 0.82 5.48 13.16
N ALA A 28 1.77 6.40 12.92
CA ALA A 28 2.64 6.92 13.97
C ALA A 28 1.91 7.75 15.04
N SER A 29 0.89 8.53 14.66
CA SER A 29 0.15 9.40 15.59
C SER A 29 -0.74 8.65 16.58
N ASP A 30 -1.28 7.50 16.19
CA ASP A 30 -1.99 6.55 17.08
C ASP A 30 -1.12 6.05 18.23
N PHE A 31 0.19 6.28 18.18
CA PHE A 31 1.14 5.79 19.18
C PHE A 31 1.82 6.88 20.00
N THR A 32 1.48 8.15 19.77
CA THR A 32 2.03 9.30 20.49
C THR A 32 0.93 10.03 21.25
N THR A 33 0.33 9.36 22.24
CA THR A 33 -0.38 10.03 23.34
C THR A 33 0.58 10.58 24.40
N ILE A 34 1.86 10.76 24.07
CA ILE A 34 2.86 11.36 24.97
C ILE A 34 3.00 12.84 24.65
N THR A 35 2.65 13.63 25.66
CA THR A 35 2.80 15.07 25.80
C THR A 35 4.26 15.49 25.59
N ASN A 36 4.58 16.06 24.44
CA ASN A 36 5.27 17.36 24.29
C ASN A 36 5.81 17.50 22.86
N GLY A 37 5.46 18.64 22.26
CA GLY A 37 5.55 18.83 20.82
C GLY A 37 6.94 19.07 20.23
N ARG A 38 6.99 18.72 18.95
CA ARG A 38 7.79 19.28 17.85
C ARG A 38 9.25 18.79 17.67
N LEU A 39 9.48 18.34 16.43
CA LEU A 39 10.73 17.99 15.72
C LEU A 39 11.36 16.61 15.97
N ASP A 40 11.07 15.93 17.07
CA ASP A 40 11.60 14.58 17.30
C ASP A 40 10.76 13.46 16.70
N GLU A 41 9.61 13.76 16.10
CA GLU A 41 8.69 12.74 15.55
C GLU A 41 9.36 11.85 14.49
N LEU A 42 10.18 12.41 13.61
CA LEU A 42 10.88 11.62 12.58
C LEU A 42 11.95 10.71 13.19
N PHE A 43 12.67 11.18 14.20
CA PHE A 43 13.66 10.37 14.94
C PHE A 43 12.97 9.34 15.84
N TYR A 44 11.83 9.67 16.42
CA TYR A 44 11.01 8.75 17.19
C TYR A 44 10.45 7.64 16.30
N VAL A 45 9.89 8.01 15.13
CA VAL A 45 9.47 7.06 14.10
C VAL A 45 10.65 6.24 13.58
N ALA A 46 11.82 6.83 13.37
CA ALA A 46 13.04 6.11 13.00
C ALA A 46 13.43 5.05 14.02
N LYS A 47 13.40 5.46 15.30
CA LYS A 47 13.89 4.67 16.42
C LYS A 47 12.91 3.56 16.81
N HIS A 48 11.60 3.82 16.72
CA HIS A 48 10.55 2.90 17.19
C HIS A 48 9.86 2.16 16.04
N TYR A 49 9.92 2.70 14.81
CA TYR A 49 9.36 2.09 13.59
C TYR A 49 10.37 2.10 12.44
N PRO A 50 11.51 1.38 12.59
CA PRO A 50 12.51 1.29 11.53
C PRO A 50 11.91 0.73 10.23
N SER A 51 10.89 -0.12 10.31
CA SER A 51 10.14 -0.62 9.16
C SER A 51 9.42 0.49 8.39
N THR A 52 8.91 1.52 9.07
CA THR A 52 8.20 2.64 8.44
C THR A 52 9.17 3.55 7.68
N ILE A 53 10.35 3.81 8.24
CA ILE A 53 11.40 4.55 7.52
C ILE A 53 11.92 3.75 6.34
N LEU A 54 12.07 2.44 6.51
CA LEU A 54 12.46 1.56 5.43
C LEU A 54 11.41 1.58 4.30
N VAL A 55 10.11 1.52 4.63
CA VAL A 55 9.01 1.66 3.66
C VAL A 55 9.02 3.03 2.98
N LEU A 56 9.23 4.12 3.72
CA LEU A 56 9.34 5.46 3.14
C LEU A 56 10.54 5.57 2.19
N GLY A 57 11.70 5.02 2.59
CA GLY A 57 12.91 4.97 1.78
C GLY A 57 12.71 4.17 0.50
N ILE A 58 12.04 3.01 0.56
CA ILE A 58 11.80 2.20 -0.63
C ILE A 58 10.71 2.82 -1.51
N SER A 59 9.70 3.45 -0.92
CA SER A 59 8.69 4.21 -1.65
C SER A 59 9.35 5.36 -2.40
N PHE A 60 10.29 6.04 -1.77
CA PHE A 60 11.13 7.05 -2.40
C PHE A 60 11.98 6.45 -3.53
N CYS A 61 12.65 5.31 -3.32
CA CYS A 61 13.37 4.60 -4.38
C CYS A 61 12.44 4.17 -5.53
N TYR A 62 11.21 3.77 -5.25
CA TYR A 62 10.20 3.38 -6.23
C TYR A 62 9.72 4.59 -7.05
N ILE A 63 9.59 5.75 -6.42
CA ILE A 63 9.30 7.03 -7.09
C ILE A 63 10.48 7.43 -7.96
N LEU A 64 11.71 7.37 -7.46
CA LEU A 64 12.91 7.65 -8.26
C LEU A 64 13.02 6.71 -9.45
N PHE A 65 12.71 5.42 -9.27
CA PHE A 65 12.67 4.44 -10.35
C PHE A 65 11.55 4.72 -11.35
N SER A 66 10.37 5.12 -10.87
CA SER A 66 9.23 5.51 -11.72
C SER A 66 9.54 6.78 -12.52
N LEU A 67 10.16 7.78 -11.88
CA LEU A 67 10.68 8.98 -12.53
C LEU A 67 11.77 8.64 -13.56
N PHE A 68 12.66 7.71 -13.24
CA PHE A 68 13.68 7.22 -14.18
C PHE A 68 13.06 6.52 -15.38
N LEU A 69 12.02 5.69 -15.19
CA LEU A 69 11.27 5.08 -16.28
C LEU A 69 10.53 6.13 -17.12
N ILE A 70 9.95 7.15 -16.49
CA ILE A 70 9.33 8.29 -17.18
C ILE A 70 10.36 9.05 -18.02
N PHE A 71 11.52 9.35 -17.46
CA PHE A 71 12.60 10.10 -18.14
C PHE A 71 13.21 9.30 -19.28
N ASN A 72 13.43 8.00 -19.08
CA ASN A 72 13.85 7.11 -20.16
C ASN A 72 12.76 6.95 -21.22
N HIS A 73 11.48 6.87 -20.83
CA HIS A 73 10.38 6.81 -21.79
C HIS A 73 10.30 8.10 -22.63
N TRP A 74 10.59 9.26 -22.05
CA TRP A 74 10.69 10.53 -22.77
C TRP A 74 11.72 10.46 -23.92
N LYS A 75 12.83 9.73 -23.72
CA LYS A 75 13.85 9.49 -24.74
C LYS A 75 13.39 8.55 -25.87
N TRP A 76 12.48 7.61 -25.61
CA TRP A 76 11.97 6.61 -26.57
C TRP A 76 10.65 7.01 -27.27
N ARG A 77 10.46 8.33 -27.43
CA ARG A 77 9.21 9.07 -27.72
C ARG A 77 8.37 8.68 -28.94
N LYS A 78 8.80 7.78 -29.84
CA LYS A 78 8.27 7.81 -31.22
C LYS A 78 7.12 6.88 -31.59
N ASN A 79 6.72 5.83 -30.85
CA ASN A 79 5.72 4.89 -31.40
C ASN A 79 4.77 4.16 -30.43
N LEU A 80 4.59 4.62 -29.19
CA LEU A 80 3.74 3.90 -28.23
C LEU A 80 2.31 4.47 -28.17
N ASN A 81 1.40 3.85 -28.92
CA ASN A 81 -0.05 3.94 -28.64
C ASN A 81 -0.30 3.26 -27.29
N PHE A 82 -0.44 4.06 -26.24
CA PHE A 82 -0.80 3.58 -24.91
C PHE A 82 -2.31 3.42 -24.79
N ASP A 83 -2.74 2.34 -24.16
CA ASP A 83 -4.14 2.19 -23.79
C ASP A 83 -4.46 3.16 -22.64
N GLN A 84 -4.97 4.33 -23.01
CA GLN A 84 -5.36 5.38 -22.07
C GLN A 84 -6.48 4.92 -21.14
N LYS A 85 -7.34 3.99 -21.58
CA LYS A 85 -8.46 3.48 -20.79
C LYS A 85 -7.96 2.60 -19.65
N GLY A 86 -7.02 1.69 -19.92
CA GLY A 86 -6.40 0.87 -18.89
C GLY A 86 -5.74 1.69 -17.78
N LEU A 87 -5.00 2.75 -18.15
CA LEU A 87 -4.38 3.63 -17.16
C LEU A 87 -5.42 4.39 -16.32
N SER A 88 -6.51 4.88 -16.91
CA SER A 88 -7.55 5.58 -16.16
C SER A 88 -8.22 4.68 -15.12
N HIS A 89 -8.44 3.40 -15.44
CA HIS A 89 -8.98 2.43 -14.48
C HIS A 89 -8.03 2.17 -13.31
N VAL A 90 -6.72 2.06 -13.58
CA VAL A 90 -5.70 1.94 -12.52
C VAL A 90 -5.70 3.18 -11.61
N CYS A 91 -5.75 4.38 -12.19
CA CYS A 91 -5.76 5.62 -11.42
C CYS A 91 -7.03 5.75 -10.58
N LEU A 92 -8.20 5.45 -11.16
CA LEU A 92 -9.47 5.44 -10.46
C LEU A 92 -9.46 4.44 -9.30
N GLY A 93 -9.02 3.21 -9.55
CA GLY A 93 -8.88 2.17 -8.53
C GLY A 93 -7.94 2.58 -7.40
N LEU A 94 -6.81 3.23 -7.72
CA LEU A 94 -5.88 3.73 -6.70
C LEU A 94 -6.54 4.81 -5.83
N ILE A 95 -7.20 5.80 -6.45
CA ILE A 95 -7.86 6.89 -5.72
C ILE A 95 -8.95 6.32 -4.80
N LEU A 96 -9.80 5.46 -5.33
CA LEU A 96 -10.86 4.81 -4.56
C LEU A 96 -10.29 3.97 -3.41
N SER A 97 -9.21 3.21 -3.66
CA SER A 97 -8.54 2.41 -2.61
C SER A 97 -7.92 3.30 -1.54
N SER A 98 -7.33 4.43 -1.91
CA SER A 98 -6.72 5.36 -0.96
C SER A 98 -7.78 5.98 -0.04
N ILE A 99 -8.91 6.40 -0.63
CA ILE A 99 -10.06 6.94 0.11
C ILE A 99 -10.67 5.88 1.03
N SER A 100 -10.86 4.66 0.54
CA SER A 100 -11.50 3.60 1.32
C SER A 100 -10.62 3.12 2.49
N PHE A 101 -9.31 2.99 2.28
CA PHE A 101 -8.37 2.67 3.35
C PHE A 101 -8.31 3.80 4.39
N PHE A 102 -8.38 5.07 3.96
CA PHE A 102 -8.48 6.21 4.86
C PHE A 102 -9.75 6.13 5.74
N PHE A 103 -10.89 5.73 5.18
CA PHE A 103 -12.10 5.53 5.97
C PHE A 103 -11.96 4.37 6.96
N VAL A 104 -11.47 3.20 6.52
CA VAL A 104 -11.25 2.06 7.43
C VAL A 104 -10.32 2.44 8.60
N SER A 105 -9.25 3.16 8.29
CA SER A 105 -8.31 3.71 9.28
C SER A 105 -9.00 4.70 10.23
N SER A 106 -9.73 5.69 9.70
CA SER A 106 -10.40 6.72 10.51
C SER A 106 -11.49 6.15 11.44
N PHE A 107 -12.09 5.02 11.09
CA PHE A 107 -13.07 4.30 11.91
C PHE A 107 -12.46 3.10 12.68
N THR A 108 -11.14 3.00 12.75
CA THR A 108 -10.45 2.10 13.69
C THR A 108 -10.31 2.81 15.01
N GLU A 109 -10.79 2.20 16.10
CA GLU A 109 -10.67 2.80 17.43
C GLU A 109 -9.31 2.52 18.07
N ASP A 110 -8.88 3.43 18.95
CA ASP A 110 -7.68 3.26 19.74
C ASP A 110 -7.91 2.19 20.82
N PRO A 111 -7.06 1.13 20.89
CA PRO A 111 -7.15 0.11 21.93
C PRO A 111 -7.02 0.64 23.37
N TYR A 112 -6.49 1.84 23.60
CA TYR A 112 -6.44 2.40 24.97
C TYR A 112 -7.80 2.94 25.45
N ILE A 113 -8.74 3.16 24.54
CA ILE A 113 -10.10 3.58 24.87
C ILE A 113 -10.95 2.31 24.97
N ASN A 114 -11.29 1.91 26.19
CA ASN A 114 -12.25 0.84 26.47
C ASN A 114 -13.67 1.28 26.09
N SER A 115 -13.91 1.47 24.81
CA SER A 115 -15.22 1.69 24.23
C SER A 115 -15.94 0.34 24.08
N ARG A 116 -17.24 0.31 24.38
CA ARG A 116 -18.14 -0.77 23.97
C ARG A 116 -19.00 -0.32 22.78
N GLU A 117 -18.52 0.67 22.04
CA GLU A 117 -19.27 1.23 20.92
C GLU A 117 -19.37 0.24 19.77
N ILE A 118 -20.24 0.55 18.82
CA ILE A 118 -20.46 -0.27 17.64
C ILE A 118 -19.26 -0.07 16.72
N ASN A 119 -18.74 -1.16 16.14
CA ASN A 119 -17.67 -1.08 15.16
C ASN A 119 -18.12 -0.36 13.88
N HIS A 120 -17.94 0.96 13.86
CA HIS A 120 -18.27 1.83 12.73
C HIS A 120 -17.39 1.59 11.49
N GLY A 121 -16.25 0.91 11.65
CA GLY A 121 -15.35 0.57 10.55
C GLY A 121 -15.75 -0.68 9.76
N THR A 122 -16.47 -1.62 10.37
CA THR A 122 -16.88 -2.88 9.70
C THR A 122 -17.64 -2.66 8.39
N PRO A 123 -18.61 -1.72 8.29
CA PRO A 123 -19.31 -1.44 7.04
C PRO A 123 -18.39 -1.01 5.89
N PHE A 124 -17.19 -0.46 6.20
CA PHE A 124 -16.23 -0.02 5.20
C PHE A 124 -15.26 -1.13 4.78
N ILE A 125 -15.08 -2.21 5.57
CA ILE A 125 -14.17 -3.31 5.25
C ILE A 125 -14.58 -4.00 3.94
N TYR A 126 -15.85 -4.40 3.80
CA TYR A 126 -16.29 -5.13 2.60
C TYR A 126 -16.23 -4.30 1.32
N PRO A 127 -16.73 -3.05 1.26
CA PRO A 127 -16.55 -2.19 0.09
C PRO A 127 -15.08 -1.95 -0.24
N THR A 128 -14.23 -1.76 0.79
CA THR A 128 -12.78 -1.58 0.61
C THR A 128 -12.15 -2.80 -0.06
N LEU A 129 -12.56 -4.02 0.32
CA LEU A 129 -12.10 -5.24 -0.32
C LEU A 129 -12.40 -5.25 -1.82
N PHE A 130 -13.65 -4.96 -2.20
CA PHE A 130 -14.05 -4.96 -3.62
C PHE A 130 -13.35 -3.87 -4.43
N ILE A 131 -13.21 -2.68 -3.85
CA ILE A 131 -12.45 -1.58 -4.47
C ILE A 131 -10.99 -1.96 -4.67
N PHE A 132 -10.38 -2.60 -3.67
CA PHE A 132 -8.99 -3.02 -3.76
C PHE A 132 -8.81 -4.13 -4.80
N ILE A 133 -9.70 -5.13 -4.86
CA ILE A 133 -9.69 -6.16 -5.91
C ILE A 133 -9.83 -5.52 -7.30
N TYR A 134 -10.72 -4.54 -7.47
CA TYR A 134 -10.88 -3.80 -8.72
C TYR A 134 -9.58 -3.09 -9.13
N PHE A 135 -8.91 -2.45 -8.18
CA PHE A 135 -7.61 -1.83 -8.41
C PHE A 135 -6.57 -2.87 -8.86
N LEU A 136 -6.44 -3.99 -8.16
CA LEU A 136 -5.48 -5.04 -8.50
C LEU A 136 -5.76 -5.65 -9.88
N ALA A 137 -7.02 -5.90 -10.22
CA ALA A 137 -7.40 -6.40 -11.55
C ALA A 137 -7.06 -5.41 -12.67
N SER A 138 -7.37 -4.12 -12.45
CA SER A 138 -7.02 -3.05 -13.40
C SER A 138 -5.49 -2.94 -13.58
N LEU A 139 -4.75 -3.04 -12.47
CA LEU A 139 -3.29 -3.03 -12.47
C LEU A 139 -2.71 -4.23 -13.21
N ALA A 140 -3.27 -5.42 -13.02
CA ALA A 140 -2.86 -6.63 -13.71
C ALA A 140 -3.00 -6.48 -15.24
N MET A 141 -4.17 -6.03 -15.70
CA MET A 141 -4.45 -5.83 -17.13
C MET A 141 -3.53 -4.78 -17.75
N TYR A 142 -3.34 -3.65 -17.08
CA TYR A 142 -2.47 -2.59 -17.55
C TYR A 142 -0.99 -3.00 -17.56
N SER A 143 -0.52 -3.63 -16.48
CA SER A 143 0.88 -4.05 -16.35
C SER A 143 1.26 -5.13 -17.35
N TYR A 144 0.35 -6.03 -17.73
CA TYR A 144 0.59 -6.99 -18.81
C TYR A 144 0.95 -6.29 -20.13
N ALA A 145 0.23 -5.23 -20.50
CA ALA A 145 0.53 -4.43 -21.68
C ALA A 145 1.89 -3.69 -21.55
N LEU A 146 2.27 -3.29 -20.34
CA LEU A 146 3.59 -2.71 -20.07
C LEU A 146 4.71 -3.73 -20.27
N PHE A 147 4.59 -4.92 -19.68
CA PHE A 147 5.62 -5.95 -19.76
C PHE A 147 5.91 -6.39 -21.21
N LYS A 148 4.91 -6.32 -22.10
CA LYS A 148 5.09 -6.55 -23.54
C LYS A 148 6.01 -5.53 -24.22
N LYS A 149 6.03 -4.30 -23.73
CA LYS A 149 6.75 -3.16 -24.35
C LYS A 149 8.19 -3.03 -23.87
N TYR A 150 8.51 -3.54 -22.68
CA TYR A 150 9.84 -3.43 -22.07
C TYR A 150 10.76 -4.62 -22.40
N SER A 151 12.07 -4.38 -22.31
CA SER A 151 13.08 -5.41 -22.54
C SER A 151 13.05 -6.48 -21.42
N ARG A 152 13.53 -7.69 -21.73
CA ARG A 152 13.61 -8.79 -20.76
C ARG A 152 14.43 -8.43 -19.52
N LYS A 153 15.55 -7.71 -19.73
CA LYS A 153 16.41 -7.26 -18.64
C LYS A 153 15.66 -6.31 -17.71
N ASN A 154 14.93 -5.34 -18.27
CA ASN A 154 14.16 -4.37 -17.49
C ASN A 154 13.02 -5.05 -16.73
N ASN A 155 12.31 -5.98 -17.36
CA ASN A 155 11.24 -6.75 -16.71
C ASN A 155 11.78 -7.57 -15.52
N ARG A 156 12.93 -8.24 -15.69
CA ARG A 156 13.56 -9.01 -14.59
C ARG A 156 13.97 -8.11 -13.42
N ILE A 157 14.58 -6.95 -13.70
CA ILE A 157 14.94 -5.98 -12.67
C ILE A 157 13.68 -5.52 -11.93
N PHE A 158 12.62 -5.18 -12.67
CA PHE A 158 11.36 -4.73 -12.08
C PHE A 158 10.71 -5.79 -11.18
N ILE A 159 10.68 -7.05 -11.62
CA ILE A 159 10.17 -8.17 -10.81
C ILE A 159 11.00 -8.36 -9.56
N PHE A 160 12.34 -8.31 -9.67
CA PHE A 160 13.24 -8.42 -8.52
C PHE A 160 13.03 -7.30 -7.50
N MET A 161 12.85 -6.05 -7.95
CA MET A 161 12.56 -4.93 -7.06
C MET A 161 11.22 -5.10 -6.33
N ASN A 162 10.18 -5.61 -7.01
CA ASN A 162 8.90 -5.92 -6.37
C ASN A 162 9.02 -7.07 -5.37
N PHE A 163 9.88 -8.06 -5.62
CA PHE A 163 10.14 -9.15 -4.67
C PHE A 163 10.77 -8.63 -3.36
N LEU A 164 11.75 -7.73 -3.46
CA LEU A 164 12.35 -7.11 -2.29
C LEU A 164 11.33 -6.27 -1.50
N LEU A 165 10.54 -5.45 -2.20
CA LEU A 165 9.49 -4.64 -1.58
C LEU A 165 8.40 -5.50 -0.93
N LEU A 166 8.05 -6.64 -1.53
CA LEU A 166 7.12 -7.60 -0.95
C LEU A 166 7.65 -8.15 0.38
N GLY A 167 8.89 -8.63 0.41
CA GLY A 167 9.50 -9.16 1.64
C GLY A 167 9.49 -8.13 2.78
N ILE A 168 9.80 -6.89 2.44
CA ILE A 168 9.79 -5.77 3.40
C ILE A 168 8.39 -5.46 3.90
N SER A 169 7.41 -5.45 3.00
CA SER A 169 6.01 -5.20 3.36
C SER A 169 5.46 -6.29 4.28
N VAL A 170 5.80 -7.56 4.02
CA VAL A 170 5.44 -8.68 4.89
C VAL A 170 6.06 -8.53 6.28
N VAL A 171 7.35 -8.18 6.38
CA VAL A 171 7.99 -7.94 7.69
C VAL A 171 7.31 -6.79 8.44
N GLY A 172 6.96 -5.72 7.73
CA GLY A 172 6.23 -4.58 8.30
C GLY A 172 4.85 -4.96 8.84
N GLU A 173 4.09 -5.75 8.08
CA GLU A 173 2.78 -6.26 8.50
C GLU A 173 2.89 -7.15 9.75
N VAL A 174 3.86 -8.07 9.78
CA VAL A 174 4.10 -8.92 10.96
C VAL A 174 4.40 -8.10 12.21
N HIS A 175 5.19 -7.03 12.08
CA HIS A 175 5.47 -6.12 13.20
C HIS A 175 4.22 -5.38 13.66
N LEU A 176 3.42 -4.88 12.71
CA LEU A 176 2.15 -4.19 13.00
C LEU A 176 1.19 -5.10 13.77
N VAL A 177 0.97 -6.32 13.26
CA VAL A 177 0.09 -7.32 13.88
C VAL A 177 0.58 -7.67 15.28
N LYS A 178 1.87 -8.02 15.43
CA LYS A 178 2.44 -8.39 16.74
C LYS A 178 2.25 -7.27 17.76
N ARG A 179 2.50 -6.03 17.36
CA ARG A 179 2.38 -4.88 18.26
C ARG A 179 0.94 -4.59 18.64
N ARG A 180 0.01 -4.65 17.68
CA ARG A 180 -1.42 -4.49 17.98
C ARG A 180 -1.92 -5.59 18.92
N LEU A 181 -1.50 -6.84 18.73
CA LEU A 181 -1.84 -7.92 19.66
C LEU A 181 -1.30 -7.69 21.07
N ILE A 182 -0.08 -7.15 21.21
CA ILE A 182 0.45 -6.77 22.54
C ILE A 182 -0.42 -5.70 23.20
N GLN A 183 -0.83 -4.66 22.45
CA GLN A 183 -1.69 -3.59 22.95
C GLN A 183 -3.08 -4.10 23.37
N LEU A 184 -3.62 -5.07 22.64
CA LEU A 184 -4.92 -5.68 22.92
C LEU A 184 -4.89 -6.69 24.07
N GLY A 185 -3.72 -6.98 24.66
CA GLY A 185 -3.57 -8.01 25.69
C GLY A 185 -3.59 -9.45 25.13
N GLY A 186 -3.40 -9.63 23.83
CA GLY A 186 -3.36 -10.91 23.14
C GLY A 186 -4.39 -11.05 22.02
N GLY A 187 -4.43 -12.24 21.40
CA GLY A 187 -5.43 -12.61 20.39
C GLY A 187 -6.79 -12.96 21.01
N PRO A 188 -7.81 -13.23 20.17
CA PRO A 188 -9.18 -13.45 20.63
C PRO A 188 -9.39 -14.75 21.43
N SER A 189 -8.39 -15.64 21.47
CA SER A 189 -8.41 -16.85 22.30
C SER A 189 -8.03 -16.58 23.77
N ILE A 190 -7.54 -15.38 24.09
CA ILE A 190 -7.08 -15.03 25.44
C ILE A 190 -8.20 -14.27 26.17
N PRO A 191 -8.71 -14.76 27.32
CA PRO A 191 -9.82 -14.15 28.04
C PRO A 191 -9.56 -12.70 28.51
N THR A 192 -8.30 -12.34 28.71
CA THR A 192 -7.88 -10.99 29.09
C THR A 192 -7.72 -10.05 27.91
N SER A 193 -7.91 -10.53 26.67
CA SER A 193 -7.79 -9.71 25.47
C SER A 193 -9.02 -8.84 25.26
N GLN A 194 -8.81 -7.60 24.84
CA GLN A 194 -9.89 -6.68 24.45
C GLN A 194 -10.74 -7.20 23.28
N ILE A 195 -10.19 -8.12 22.47
CA ILE A 195 -10.88 -8.71 21.33
C ILE A 195 -11.48 -10.09 21.60
N PHE A 196 -11.50 -10.56 22.86
CA PHE A 196 -12.00 -11.89 23.21
C PHE A 196 -13.46 -12.15 22.74
N ASN A 197 -14.36 -11.20 23.01
CA ASN A 197 -15.80 -11.40 22.74
C ASN A 197 -16.20 -11.25 21.27
N LEU A 198 -15.56 -10.33 20.54
CA LEU A 198 -15.92 -10.03 19.14
C LEU A 198 -15.01 -10.72 18.11
N GLY A 199 -13.96 -11.40 18.58
CA GLY A 199 -13.01 -12.09 17.70
C GLY A 199 -12.16 -11.12 16.86
N TRP A 200 -11.75 -11.58 15.68
CA TRP A 200 -10.91 -10.79 14.77
C TRP A 200 -11.64 -9.62 14.10
N PHE A 201 -12.98 -9.66 14.02
CA PHE A 201 -13.80 -8.59 13.44
C PHE A 201 -14.20 -7.58 14.51
N ASN A 202 -13.21 -6.90 15.08
CA ASN A 202 -13.35 -5.96 16.18
C ASN A 202 -12.95 -4.54 15.72
N GLN A 203 -13.49 -3.50 16.36
CA GLN A 203 -13.20 -2.10 16.05
C GLN A 203 -11.71 -1.74 16.17
N TYR A 204 -10.98 -2.45 17.03
CA TYR A 204 -9.55 -2.25 17.23
C TYR A 204 -8.66 -2.94 16.18
N THR A 205 -9.22 -3.86 15.40
CA THR A 205 -8.47 -4.70 14.45
C THR A 205 -8.73 -4.32 12.99
N ASN A 206 -9.60 -3.35 12.72
CA ASN A 206 -9.91 -2.86 11.37
C ASN A 206 -8.65 -2.52 10.56
N ILE A 207 -7.67 -1.85 11.18
CA ILE A 207 -6.37 -1.49 10.57
C ILE A 207 -5.50 -2.71 10.18
N LEU A 208 -5.74 -3.89 10.75
CA LEU A 208 -5.01 -5.11 10.38
C LEU A 208 -5.48 -5.65 9.01
N TYR A 209 -6.68 -5.30 8.56
CA TYR A 209 -7.20 -5.74 7.27
C TYR A 209 -6.72 -4.84 6.13
N PHE A 210 -6.84 -3.53 6.32
CA PHE A 210 -6.50 -2.54 5.30
C PHE A 210 -5.54 -1.52 5.87
N ASN A 211 -4.27 -1.67 5.50
CA ASN A 211 -3.20 -0.74 5.85
C ASN A 211 -2.20 -0.66 4.70
N ILE A 212 -1.15 0.12 4.90
CA ILE A 212 -0.18 0.33 3.84
C ILE A 212 0.59 -0.94 3.44
N TYR A 213 0.90 -1.83 4.39
CA TYR A 213 1.58 -3.07 4.09
C TYR A 213 0.68 -4.02 3.29
N THR A 214 -0.60 -4.17 3.66
CA THR A 214 -1.52 -5.02 2.88
C THR A 214 -1.76 -4.47 1.47
N PHE A 215 -1.80 -3.14 1.31
CA PHE A 215 -1.84 -2.48 0.00
C PHE A 215 -0.61 -2.82 -0.86
N LEU A 216 0.59 -2.67 -0.28
CA LEU A 216 1.86 -2.95 -0.97
C LEU A 216 2.01 -4.43 -1.31
N ILE A 217 1.66 -5.33 -0.39
CA ILE A 217 1.69 -6.78 -0.61
C ILE A 217 0.83 -7.15 -1.84
N GLY A 218 -0.43 -6.70 -1.88
CA GLY A 218 -1.32 -7.00 -3.01
C GLY A 218 -0.79 -6.43 -4.34
N THR A 219 -0.27 -5.21 -4.31
CA THR A 219 0.31 -4.53 -5.48
C THR A 219 1.54 -5.28 -6.01
N CYS A 220 2.49 -5.62 -5.13
CA CYS A 220 3.72 -6.32 -5.51
C CYS A 220 3.44 -7.72 -6.03
N ILE A 221 2.56 -8.49 -5.37
CA ILE A 221 2.15 -9.82 -5.84
C ILE A 221 1.57 -9.72 -7.26
N THR A 222 0.65 -8.77 -7.48
CA THR A 222 0.00 -8.57 -8.78
C THR A 222 1.03 -8.30 -9.88
N LEU A 223 1.92 -7.34 -9.65
CA LEU A 223 2.96 -6.96 -10.62
C LEU A 223 3.95 -8.10 -10.89
N MET A 224 4.34 -8.84 -9.85
CA MET A 224 5.23 -9.99 -9.99
C MET A 224 4.57 -11.12 -10.80
N VAL A 225 3.34 -11.50 -10.45
CA VAL A 225 2.59 -12.56 -11.14
C VAL A 225 2.43 -12.20 -12.61
N CYS A 226 2.02 -10.97 -12.95
CA CYS A 226 1.91 -10.52 -14.33
C CYS A 226 3.25 -10.56 -15.07
N GLY A 227 4.34 -10.13 -14.43
CA GLY A 227 5.67 -10.12 -15.03
C GLY A 227 6.23 -11.54 -15.26
N ILE A 228 6.02 -12.44 -14.31
CA ILE A 228 6.38 -13.85 -14.39
C ILE A 228 5.57 -14.54 -15.48
N TYR A 229 4.24 -14.37 -15.46
CA TYR A 229 3.34 -14.92 -16.47
C TYR A 229 3.74 -14.51 -17.88
N TYR A 230 3.98 -13.21 -18.11
CA TYR A 230 4.46 -12.70 -19.39
C TYR A 230 5.82 -13.30 -19.81
N SER A 231 6.71 -13.51 -18.83
CA SER A 231 8.03 -14.08 -19.09
C SER A 231 7.98 -15.55 -19.55
N PHE A 232 6.96 -16.31 -19.13
CA PHE A 232 6.79 -17.72 -19.45
C PHE A 232 5.87 -17.99 -20.66
N HIS A 233 4.76 -17.26 -20.82
CA HIS A 233 3.68 -17.66 -21.75
C HIS A 233 3.71 -16.94 -23.11
N THR A 234 4.14 -15.68 -23.16
CA THR A 234 4.08 -14.87 -24.38
C THR A 234 5.30 -14.95 -25.28
N ARG A 235 6.17 -15.94 -25.06
CA ARG A 235 7.43 -16.11 -25.79
C ARG A 235 7.69 -17.57 -26.17
N LYS A 236 6.74 -18.16 -26.90
CA LYS A 236 7.03 -19.14 -27.95
C LYS A 236 7.24 -18.38 -29.26
#